data_AF-A0A924C710-F1
#
_entry.id   AF-A0A924C710-F1
#
_cell.length_a   1.000
_cell.length_b   1.000
_cell.length_c   1.000
_cell.angle_alpha   90.00
_cell.angle_beta   90.00
_cell.angle_gamma   90.00
#
_symmetry.space_group_name_H-M   'P 1'
#
loop_
_entity.id
_entity.type
_entity.pdbx_description
1 polymer ?
#
loop_
_entity_poly.entity_id
_entity_poly.type
_entity_poly.pdbx_seq_one_letter_code
_entity_poly.pdbx_strand_id
1 'polypeptide(L)' 'MLQYSTIAPHTLDVLKKLMQIPELTDFYLVGGTALSLYFCHRLSIDIDLFSIKDFSNETLIKPLR' A
#
# COMPACT_ATOMS: atom_id res chain seq x y z
N MET A 1 5.50 -16.15 -0.84
CA MET A 1 4.32 -15.81 -1.65
C MET A 1 3.38 -14.98 -0.80
N LEU A 2 2.71 -13.96 -1.36
CA LEU A 2 1.79 -13.10 -0.60
C LEU A 2 0.47 -13.84 -0.26
N GLN A 3 -0.12 -13.50 0.89
CA GLN A 3 -1.32 -14.08 1.48
C GLN A 3 -2.47 -13.10 1.40
N TYR A 4 -3.46 -13.37 0.55
CA TYR A 4 -4.56 -12.42 0.30
C TYR A 4 -5.82 -12.69 1.15
N SER A 5 -5.91 -13.83 1.82
CA SER A 5 -7.10 -14.24 2.60
C SER A 5 -7.43 -13.33 3.78
N THR A 6 -6.46 -12.54 4.25
CA THR A 6 -6.60 -11.61 5.37
C THR A 6 -6.61 -10.14 4.95
N ILE A 7 -6.65 -9.86 3.64
CA ILE A 7 -6.80 -8.52 3.11
C ILE A 7 -8.21 -8.39 2.55
N ALA A 8 -8.94 -7.35 2.97
CA ALA A 8 -10.25 -7.08 2.40
C ALA A 8 -10.13 -6.88 0.87
N PRO A 9 -11.01 -7.48 0.04
CA PRO A 9 -10.89 -7.41 -1.42
C PRO A 9 -10.77 -5.98 -1.95
N HIS A 10 -11.57 -5.06 -1.42
CA HIS A 10 -11.49 -3.64 -1.78
C HIS A 10 -10.13 -3.02 -1.42
N THR A 11 -9.57 -3.33 -0.25
CA THR A 11 -8.24 -2.84 0.16
C THR A 11 -7.17 -3.35 -0.81
N LEU A 12 -7.24 -4.62 -1.24
CA LEU A 12 -6.33 -5.18 -2.22
C LEU A 12 -6.44 -4.48 -3.59
N ASP A 13 -7.65 -4.16 -4.03
CA ASP A 13 -7.87 -3.45 -5.30
C ASP A 13 -7.33 -2.03 -5.26
N VAL A 14 -7.53 -1.31 -4.14
CA VAL A 14 -6.94 0.02 -3.93
C VAL A 14 -5.42 -0.08 -3.91
N LEU A 15 -4.84 -1.03 -3.17
CA LEU A 15 -3.40 -1.24 -3.14
C LEU A 15 -2.83 -1.45 -4.55
N LYS A 16 -3.44 -2.32 -5.36
CA LYS A 16 -3.00 -2.55 -6.75
C LYS A 16 -3.08 -1.30 -7.62
N LYS A 17 -4.07 -0.43 -7.40
CA LYS A 17 -4.18 0.86 -8.10
C LYS A 17 -3.09 1.82 -7.66
N LEU A 18 -2.82 1.93 -6.36
CA LEU A 18 -1.75 2.75 -5.81
C LEU A 18 -0.38 2.33 -6.35
N MET A 19 -0.10 1.02 -6.44
CA MET A 19 1.17 0.51 -6.98
C MET A 19 1.36 0.76 -8.49
N GLN A 20 0.34 1.23 -9.20
CA GLN A 20 0.43 1.63 -10.61
C GLN A 20 0.64 3.14 -10.79
N ILE A 21 0.60 3.93 -9.73
CA ILE A 21 0.82 5.38 -9.78
C ILE A 21 2.33 5.65 -9.88
N PRO A 22 2.83 6.29 -10.95
CA PRO A 22 4.26 6.53 -11.15
C PRO A 22 4.93 7.28 -9.98
N GLU A 23 4.23 8.25 -9.41
CA GLU A 23 4.71 9.05 -8.27
C GLU A 23 4.86 8.24 -6.98
N LEU A 24 4.30 7.03 -6.91
CA LEU A 24 4.43 6.11 -5.78
C LEU A 24 5.46 4.99 -6.01
N THR A 25 6.24 5.04 -7.10
CA THR A 25 7.21 3.97 -7.43
C THR A 25 8.26 3.74 -6.33
N ASP A 26 8.64 4.80 -5.60
CA ASP A 26 9.61 4.75 -4.51
C ASP A 26 8.96 4.57 -3.11
N PHE A 27 7.68 4.22 -3.07
CA PHE A 27 6.94 3.94 -1.85
C PHE A 27 6.75 2.45 -1.64
N TYR A 28 6.81 2.03 -0.37
CA TYR A 28 6.71 0.65 0.05
C TYR A 28 5.54 0.47 1.00
N LEU A 29 4.78 -0.61 0.81
CA LEU A 29 3.78 -1.03 1.78
C LEU A 29 4.46 -1.49 3.06
N VAL A 30 4.08 -0.88 4.17
CA VAL A 30 4.62 -1.18 5.49
C VAL A 30 3.49 -1.50 6.49
N GLY A 31 3.84 -1.59 7.78
CA GLY A 31 2.88 -1.72 8.86
C GLY A 31 2.14 -3.05 8.89
N GLY A 32 0.94 -3.02 9.48
CA GLY A 32 0.13 -4.21 9.72
C GLY A 32 -0.30 -4.92 8.43
N THR A 33 -0.62 -4.16 7.38
CA THR A 33 -1.08 -4.72 6.11
C THR A 33 0.03 -5.45 5.36
N ALA A 34 1.26 -4.93 5.38
CA ALA A 34 2.42 -5.67 4.88
C ALA A 34 2.59 -6.99 5.63
N LEU A 35 2.57 -6.96 6.97
CA LEU A 35 2.69 -8.18 7.78
C LEU A 35 1.53 -9.16 7.55
N SER A 36 0.31 -8.69 7.29
CA SER A 36 -0.82 -9.57 6.95
C SER A 36 -0.62 -10.24 5.59
N LEU A 37 -0.11 -9.51 4.58
CA LEU A 37 0.25 -10.10 3.29
C LEU A 37 1.39 -11.11 3.39
N TYR A 38 2.35 -10.94 4.30
CA TYR A 38 3.44 -11.92 4.44
C TYR A 38 3.06 -13.12 5.29
N PHE A 39 2.32 -12.92 6.39
CA PHE A 39 2.13 -13.93 7.43
C PHE A 39 0.69 -14.41 7.61
N CYS A 40 -0.29 -13.83 6.91
CA CYS A 40 -1.71 -14.14 7.09
C CYS A 40 -2.17 -14.01 8.57
N HIS A 41 -1.55 -13.10 9.33
CA HIS A 41 -1.63 -13.13 10.79
C HIS A 41 -2.94 -12.54 11.36
N ARG A 42 -3.57 -11.60 10.65
CA ARG A 42 -4.86 -11.00 11.02
C ARG A 42 -5.50 -10.28 9.84
N LEU A 43 -6.82 -10.06 9.91
CA LEU A 43 -7.53 -9.18 8.98
C LEU A 43 -6.92 -7.76 9.02
N SER A 44 -6.59 -7.21 7.86
CA SER A 44 -6.10 -5.84 7.73
C SER A 44 -6.84 -5.10 6.62
N ILE A 45 -7.16 -3.83 6.89
CA ILE A 45 -7.96 -2.97 6.00
C ILE A 45 -7.28 -1.64 5.66
N ASP A 46 -6.22 -1.28 6.39
CA ASP A 46 -5.48 -0.02 6.24
C ASP A 46 -4.38 -0.15 5.18
N ILE A 47 -3.85 0.98 4.69
CA ILE A 47 -2.70 1.01 3.78
C ILE A 47 -1.73 2.09 4.27
N ASP A 48 -0.53 1.66 4.65
CA ASP A 48 0.58 2.55 5.00
C ASP A 48 1.67 2.45 3.94
N LEU A 49 2.00 3.58 3.29
CA LEU A 49 3.05 3.67 2.28
C LEU A 49 4.16 4.60 2.74
N PHE A 50 5.39 4.09 2.77
CA PHE A 50 6.57 4.84 3.23
C PHE A 50 7.62 4.89 2.12
N SER A 51 8.28 6.04 1.95
CA SER A 51 9.41 6.22 1.04
C SER A 51 10.69 6.42 1.85
N ILE A 52 11.81 5.87 1.35
CA ILE A 52 13.15 6.16 1.87
C ILE A 52 13.79 7.38 1.20
N LYS A 53 13.18 7.88 0.13
CA LYS A 53 13.55 9.11 -0.56
C LYS A 53 12.67 10.26 -0.08
N ASP A 54 13.25 11.45 0.00
CA ASP A 54 12.48 12.66 0.21
C ASP A 54 11.47 12.87 -0.92
N PHE A 55 10.30 13.37 -0.57
CA PHE A 55 9.22 13.68 -1.51
C PHE A 55 8.45 14.92 -1.03
N SER A 56 7.73 15.56 -1.95
CA SER A 56 6.80 16.65 -1.60
C SER A 56 5.36 16.13 -1.63
N ASN A 57 4.56 16.51 -0.64
CA ASN A 57 3.13 16.19 -0.64
C ASN A 57 2.42 16.78 -1.87
N GLU A 58 2.89 17.91 -2.38
CA GLU A 58 2.29 18.60 -3.53
C GLU A 58 2.31 17.74 -4.80
N THR A 59 3.37 16.94 -4.98
CA THR A 59 3.48 16.03 -6.13
C THR A 59 2.55 14.83 -6.03
N LEU A 60 2.01 14.55 -4.84
CA LEU A 60 1.16 13.38 -4.57
C LEU A 60 -0.33 13.70 -4.52
N ILE A 61 -0.72 14.96 -4.29
CA ILE A 61 -2.15 15.33 -4.17
C ILE A 61 -2.93 15.02 -5.46
N LYS A 62 -2.38 15.36 -6.63
CA LYS A 62 -3.09 15.18 -7.91
C LYS A 62 -3.22 13.70 -8.30
N PRO A 63 -2.16 12.87 -8.21
CA PRO A 63 -2.28 11.44 -8.51
C PRO A 63 -3.17 10.65 -7.53
N LEU A 64 -3.31 11.12 -6.29
CA LEU A 64 -4.11 10.46 -5.25
C LEU A 64 -5.57 10.93 -5.14
N ARG A 65 -5.99 11.89 -5.97
CA ARG A 65 -7.37 12.38 -6.04
C ARG A 65 -8.22 11.53 -6.98
#